data_AF-A0A933JPV8-F1
#
_entry.id   AF-A0A933JPV8-F1
#
_cell.length_a   1.000
_cell.length_b   1.000
_cell.length_c   1.000
_cell.angle_alpha   90.00
_cell.angle_beta   90.00
_cell.angle_gamma   90.00
#
_symmetry.space_group_name_H-M   'P 1'
#
loop_
_entity.id
_entity.type
_entity.pdbx_description
1 polymer ?
#
loop_
_entity_poly.entity_id
_entity_poly.type
_entity_poly.pdbx_seq_one_letter_code
_entity_poly.pdbx_strand_id
1 'polypeptide(L)'
;MTAATTELELELDRLLKLRLVVARFGEMDVAKWWNTKGQLGRRFPRTHRFAFSKDTLFRVQNDYAAPKLAHEERRLESLTSELRDGATAVQRKTLAAQEAVVDELRAFLDEVKRVAPLWKPNLDDGVIINFAPLWRLVPQNKSWQKELKSTWDALCDGKYEWAHLAMHLWPERVVPKCAKDRSLAIAHGLEDVFWVEGTDGKWAARKAPTRSVDELVKDRTSPAVKSALKNLLEAPTASGGSRKTRKGKTNA
;
A
#
# COMPACT_ATOMS: atom_id res chain seq x y z
N MET A 1 -33.31 -28.15 -23.43
CA MET A 1 -32.15 -28.34 -22.54
C MET A 1 -30.89 -28.00 -23.31
N THR A 2 -30.28 -26.85 -23.02
CA THR A 2 -28.82 -26.61 -23.03
C THR A 2 -28.63 -25.27 -22.32
N ALA A 3 -28.09 -25.36 -21.11
CA ALA A 3 -27.98 -24.28 -20.16
C ALA A 3 -27.07 -23.16 -20.70
N ALA A 4 -27.50 -21.92 -20.44
CA ALA A 4 -26.79 -20.71 -20.77
C ALA A 4 -25.43 -20.65 -20.06
N THR A 5 -24.40 -20.42 -20.87
CA THR A 5 -23.04 -20.08 -20.50
C THR A 5 -23.02 -18.71 -19.81
N THR A 6 -23.23 -18.68 -18.51
CA THR A 6 -23.01 -17.51 -17.66
C THR A 6 -22.20 -17.92 -16.45
N GLU A 7 -20.94 -18.23 -16.68
CA GLU A 7 -19.96 -18.43 -15.61
C GLU A 7 -18.63 -17.84 -16.09
N LEU A 8 -18.03 -17.01 -15.22
CA LEU A 8 -16.66 -16.44 -15.30
C LEU A 8 -16.46 -15.02 -15.88
N GLU A 9 -17.45 -14.14 -15.77
CA GLU A 9 -17.18 -12.70 -15.58
C GLU A 9 -16.89 -12.43 -14.09
N LEU A 10 -15.72 -12.88 -13.61
CA LEU A 10 -15.15 -12.37 -12.36
C LEU A 10 -14.62 -10.96 -12.63
N GLU A 11 -15.55 -10.01 -12.65
CA GLU A 11 -15.36 -8.56 -12.74
C GLU A 11 -14.11 -8.13 -11.95
N LEU A 12 -13.14 -7.56 -12.66
CA LEU A 12 -12.01 -6.83 -12.07
C LEU A 12 -12.51 -5.76 -11.07
N ASP A 13 -13.71 -5.21 -11.33
CA ASP A 13 -14.44 -4.30 -10.45
C ASP A 13 -14.90 -4.96 -9.13
N ARG A 14 -15.18 -6.26 -9.11
CA ARG A 14 -15.43 -7.05 -7.88
C ARG A 14 -14.14 -7.36 -7.13
N LEU A 15 -13.05 -7.61 -7.83
CA LEU A 15 -11.74 -7.86 -7.21
C LEU A 15 -11.13 -6.56 -6.63
N LEU A 16 -11.46 -5.41 -7.21
CA LEU A 16 -11.08 -4.07 -6.72
C LEU A 16 -12.05 -3.51 -5.68
N LYS A 17 -13.35 -3.83 -5.76
CA LYS A 17 -14.28 -3.70 -4.61
C LYS A 17 -13.75 -4.54 -3.44
N LEU A 18 -13.24 -5.76 -3.67
CA LEU A 18 -12.56 -6.59 -2.65
C LEU A 18 -11.30 -5.93 -2.04
N ARG A 19 -10.59 -5.08 -2.80
CA ARG A 19 -9.41 -4.34 -2.33
C ARG A 19 -9.79 -3.06 -1.56
N LEU A 20 -10.95 -2.48 -1.82
CA LEU A 20 -11.56 -1.41 -1.01
C LEU A 20 -12.32 -1.99 0.21
N VAL A 21 -12.73 -3.25 0.14
CA VAL A 21 -13.33 -4.04 1.23
C VAL A 21 -12.36 -4.24 2.40
N VAL A 22 -11.05 -4.21 2.16
CA VAL A 22 -10.02 -4.07 3.21
C VAL A 22 -10.28 -2.85 4.11
N ALA A 23 -10.85 -1.76 3.56
CA ALA A 23 -11.19 -0.57 4.32
C ALA A 23 -12.61 -0.57 4.95
N ARG A 24 -13.46 -1.59 4.70
CA ARG A 24 -14.88 -1.65 5.16
C ARG A 24 -15.35 -3.04 5.65
N PHE A 25 -14.47 -3.84 6.25
CA PHE A 25 -14.74 -5.26 6.58
C PHE A 25 -15.90 -5.53 7.56
N GLY A 26 -16.44 -4.53 8.28
CA GLY A 26 -17.52 -4.75 9.26
C GLY A 26 -18.94 -4.88 8.69
N GLU A 27 -19.22 -4.28 7.53
CA GLU A 27 -20.59 -4.17 7.00
C GLU A 27 -21.04 -5.36 6.14
N MET A 28 -20.11 -6.24 5.71
CA MET A 28 -20.39 -7.33 4.77
C MET A 28 -20.95 -8.61 5.40
N ASP A 29 -20.67 -8.88 6.68
CA ASP A 29 -21.27 -10.01 7.41
C ASP A 29 -22.76 -9.73 7.71
N VAL A 30 -23.10 -8.45 7.92
CA VAL A 30 -24.48 -7.95 8.06
C VAL A 30 -25.25 -8.08 6.74
N ALA A 31 -24.58 -7.88 5.60
CA ALA A 31 -25.17 -7.98 4.27
C ALA A 31 -25.31 -9.42 3.72
N LYS A 32 -24.86 -10.46 4.46
CA LYS A 32 -24.99 -11.89 4.11
C LYS A 32 -24.36 -12.31 2.77
N TRP A 33 -23.32 -11.61 2.30
CA TRP A 33 -22.66 -11.87 1.02
C TRP A 33 -21.59 -12.97 1.07
N TRP A 34 -21.22 -13.45 2.26
CA TRP A 34 -20.49 -14.70 2.48
C TRP A 34 -21.25 -15.58 3.51
N ASN A 35 -21.22 -16.90 3.33
CA ASN A 35 -21.77 -17.83 4.33
C ASN A 35 -20.63 -18.46 5.12
N THR A 36 -20.15 -17.74 6.12
CA THR A 36 -19.22 -18.31 7.12
C THR A 36 -19.96 -19.16 8.17
N LYS A 37 -21.24 -19.52 7.96
CA LYS A 37 -22.14 -20.15 8.94
C LYS A 37 -22.13 -19.45 10.30
N GLY A 38 -21.96 -18.13 10.29
CA GLY A 38 -21.81 -17.34 11.51
C GLY A 38 -20.53 -17.63 12.29
N GLN A 39 -19.49 -18.24 11.71
CA GLN A 39 -18.18 -18.35 12.37
C GLN A 39 -17.56 -16.98 12.66
N LEU A 40 -17.78 -16.01 11.76
CA LEU A 40 -17.37 -14.61 11.97
C LEU A 40 -18.29 -13.84 12.94
N GLY A 41 -19.48 -14.37 13.28
CA GLY A 41 -20.44 -13.72 14.19
C GLY A 41 -20.63 -14.42 15.55
N ARG A 42 -20.31 -15.71 15.69
CA ARG A 42 -20.48 -16.49 16.94
C ARG A 42 -19.21 -16.60 17.78
N ARG A 43 -18.05 -16.23 17.23
CA ARG A 43 -16.76 -16.29 17.95
C ARG A 43 -15.95 -15.01 17.91
N PHE A 44 -16.45 -13.96 17.28
CA PHE A 44 -15.81 -12.64 17.31
C PHE A 44 -16.60 -11.70 18.23
N PRO A 45 -16.05 -11.35 19.40
CA PRO A 45 -16.60 -10.29 20.24
C PRO A 45 -16.74 -9.00 19.43
N ARG A 46 -17.77 -8.19 19.72
CA ARG A 46 -18.02 -6.83 19.17
C ARG A 46 -16.92 -5.80 19.48
N THR A 47 -15.69 -6.25 19.76
CA THR A 47 -14.55 -5.48 20.24
C THR A 47 -13.26 -5.96 19.59
N HIS A 48 -13.18 -6.11 18.27
CA HIS A 48 -11.91 -6.41 17.61
C HIS A 48 -11.50 -5.32 16.60
N ARG A 49 -10.67 -4.41 17.14
CA ARG A 49 -9.54 -3.73 16.51
C ARG A 49 -9.07 -4.53 15.29
N PHE A 50 -9.41 -4.11 14.07
CA PHE A 50 -8.77 -4.61 12.86
C PHE A 50 -7.31 -4.20 12.93
N ALA A 51 -6.48 -5.05 13.53
CA ALA A 51 -5.06 -4.79 13.72
C ALA A 51 -4.35 -5.07 12.40
N PHE A 52 -4.45 -4.15 11.44
CA PHE A 52 -3.45 -4.09 10.39
C PHE A 52 -2.08 -4.06 11.06
N SER A 53 -1.24 -5.04 10.74
CA SER A 53 0.13 -5.07 11.22
C SER A 53 1.06 -4.66 10.08
N LYS A 54 2.30 -4.35 10.43
CA LYS A 54 3.40 -4.16 9.47
C LYS A 54 3.56 -5.34 8.49
N ASP A 55 3.08 -6.53 8.86
CA ASP A 55 3.22 -7.76 8.08
C ASP A 55 2.07 -7.96 7.08
N THR A 56 1.00 -7.19 7.20
CA THR A 56 -0.22 -7.41 6.41
C THR A 56 0.04 -7.30 4.89
N LEU A 57 0.84 -6.34 4.42
CA LEU A 57 1.16 -6.27 2.98
C LEU A 57 2.07 -7.40 2.50
N PHE A 58 2.96 -7.91 3.37
CA PHE A 58 3.75 -9.10 3.05
C PHE A 58 2.86 -10.33 2.92
N ARG A 59 1.78 -10.44 3.71
CA ARG A 59 0.77 -11.50 3.56
C ARG A 59 -0.03 -11.31 2.28
N VAL A 60 -0.46 -10.09 1.95
CA VAL A 60 -1.11 -9.80 0.66
C VAL A 60 -0.23 -10.23 -0.51
N GLN A 61 1.07 -9.93 -0.43
CA GLN A 61 2.05 -10.33 -1.43
C GLN A 61 2.15 -11.86 -1.56
N ASN A 62 2.43 -12.56 -0.46
CA ASN A 62 2.84 -13.97 -0.47
C ASN A 62 1.65 -14.94 -0.53
N ASP A 63 0.55 -14.62 0.14
CA ASP A 63 -0.58 -15.54 0.30
C ASP A 63 -1.62 -15.36 -0.82
N TYR A 64 -1.62 -14.21 -1.51
CA TYR A 64 -2.67 -13.87 -2.48
C TYR A 64 -2.12 -13.43 -3.83
N ALA A 65 -1.33 -12.35 -3.89
CA ALA A 65 -0.92 -11.74 -5.15
C ALA A 65 0.02 -12.64 -5.95
N ALA A 66 1.07 -13.18 -5.32
CA ALA A 66 2.02 -14.07 -6.00
C ALA A 66 1.40 -15.41 -6.44
N PRO A 67 0.60 -16.13 -5.60
CA PRO A 67 -0.08 -17.34 -6.05
C PRO A 67 -1.07 -17.10 -7.19
N LYS A 68 -1.79 -15.96 -7.17
CA LYS A 68 -2.72 -15.60 -8.23
C LYS A 68 -1.98 -15.31 -9.54
N LEU A 69 -0.88 -14.56 -9.49
CA LEU A 69 -0.04 -14.32 -10.67
C LEU A 69 0.45 -15.65 -11.27
N ALA A 70 1.01 -16.54 -10.46
CA ALA A 70 1.49 -17.85 -10.93
C ALA A 70 0.37 -18.75 -11.51
N HIS A 71 -0.87 -18.58 -11.06
CA HIS A 71 -2.02 -19.25 -11.66
C HIS A 71 -2.37 -18.68 -13.04
N GLU A 72 -2.43 -17.35 -13.18
CA GLU A 72 -2.76 -16.71 -14.45
C GLU A 72 -1.64 -16.85 -15.49
N GLU A 73 -0.38 -16.92 -15.07
CA GLU A 73 0.77 -17.20 -15.94
C GLU A 73 0.68 -18.62 -16.51
N ARG A 74 0.40 -19.63 -15.69
CA ARG A 74 0.17 -21.00 -16.17
C ARG A 74 -1.02 -21.09 -17.13
N ARG A 75 -2.09 -20.34 -16.86
CA ARG A 75 -3.24 -20.27 -17.77
C ARG A 75 -2.87 -19.64 -19.12
N LEU A 76 -2.07 -18.57 -19.09
CA LEU A 76 -1.56 -17.92 -20.30
C LEU A 76 -0.68 -18.89 -21.11
N GLU A 77 0.19 -19.64 -20.45
CA GLU A 77 1.03 -20.66 -21.10
C GLU A 77 0.20 -21.75 -21.79
N SER A 78 -0.82 -22.29 -21.09
CA SER A 78 -1.73 -23.29 -21.68
C SER A 78 -2.44 -22.74 -22.91
N LEU A 79 -3.05 -21.55 -22.81
CA LEU A 79 -3.72 -20.89 -23.94
C LEU A 79 -2.76 -20.64 -25.10
N THR A 80 -1.52 -20.23 -24.82
CA THR A 80 -0.50 -20.00 -25.84
C THR A 80 -0.12 -21.30 -26.56
N SER A 81 -0.01 -22.42 -25.82
CA SER A 81 0.30 -23.72 -26.39
C SER A 81 -0.84 -24.28 -27.26
N GLU A 82 -2.09 -24.08 -26.84
CA GLU A 82 -3.28 -24.52 -27.59
C GLU A 82 -3.46 -23.79 -28.93
N LEU A 83 -2.93 -22.56 -29.04
CA LEU A 83 -3.11 -21.68 -30.20
C LEU A 83 -1.96 -21.75 -31.23
N ARG A 84 -1.03 -22.70 -31.06
CA ARG A 84 0.21 -22.79 -31.87
C ARG A 84 -0.03 -22.89 -33.38
N ASP A 85 -1.17 -23.39 -33.84
CA ASP A 85 -1.51 -23.46 -35.27
C ASP A 85 -2.98 -23.03 -35.52
N GLY A 86 -3.18 -21.95 -36.28
CA GLY A 86 -4.50 -21.58 -36.84
C GLY A 86 -5.47 -20.82 -35.91
N ALA A 87 -4.98 -19.98 -34.99
CA ALA A 87 -5.83 -19.26 -34.04
C ALA A 87 -6.87 -18.33 -34.70
N THR A 88 -8.14 -18.55 -34.38
CA THR A 88 -9.25 -17.68 -34.78
C THR A 88 -9.12 -16.27 -34.19
N ALA A 89 -9.81 -15.29 -34.79
CA ALA A 89 -9.81 -13.92 -34.27
C ALA A 89 -10.32 -13.83 -32.81
N VAL A 90 -11.29 -14.67 -32.45
CA VAL A 90 -11.85 -14.75 -31.08
C VAL A 90 -10.80 -15.26 -30.11
N GLN A 91 -10.09 -16.35 -30.45
CA GLN A 91 -9.03 -16.90 -29.62
C GLN A 91 -7.86 -15.93 -29.41
N ARG A 92 -7.46 -15.19 -30.46
CA ARG A 92 -6.44 -14.13 -30.33
C ARG A 92 -6.88 -13.00 -29.39
N LYS A 93 -8.17 -12.63 -29.40
CA LYS A 93 -8.73 -11.64 -28.46
C LYS A 93 -8.70 -12.16 -27.02
N THR A 94 -9.04 -13.43 -26.80
CA THR A 94 -8.98 -14.06 -25.48
C THR A 94 -7.55 -14.10 -24.95
N LEU A 95 -6.59 -14.46 -25.80
CA LEU A 95 -5.17 -14.47 -25.43
C LEU A 95 -4.70 -13.08 -25.01
N ALA A 96 -4.99 -12.05 -25.81
CA ALA A 96 -4.63 -10.66 -25.49
C ALA A 96 -5.27 -10.16 -24.17
N ALA A 97 -6.50 -10.59 -23.88
CA ALA A 97 -7.15 -10.28 -22.60
C ALA A 97 -6.46 -10.97 -21.42
N GLN A 98 -6.05 -12.23 -21.59
CA GLN A 98 -5.29 -12.96 -20.57
C GLN A 98 -3.91 -12.35 -20.32
N GLU A 99 -3.19 -11.96 -21.38
CA GLU A 99 -1.91 -11.23 -21.29
C GLU A 99 -2.07 -9.94 -20.48
N ALA A 100 -3.11 -9.16 -20.76
CA ALA A 100 -3.39 -7.93 -20.03
C ALA A 100 -3.63 -8.17 -18.52
N VAL A 101 -4.33 -9.25 -18.15
CA VAL A 101 -4.54 -9.63 -16.74
C VAL A 101 -3.23 -10.00 -16.06
N VAL A 102 -2.37 -10.77 -16.73
CA VAL A 102 -1.05 -11.14 -16.19
C VAL A 102 -0.18 -9.89 -15.98
N ASP A 103 -0.14 -9.00 -16.96
CA ASP A 103 0.62 -7.75 -16.87
C ASP A 103 0.11 -6.83 -15.75
N GLU A 104 -1.22 -6.74 -15.57
CA GLU A 104 -1.80 -5.99 -14.45
C GLU A 104 -1.45 -6.61 -13.10
N LEU A 105 -1.49 -7.94 -12.97
CA LEU A 105 -1.13 -8.63 -11.73
C LEU A 105 0.36 -8.49 -11.41
N ARG A 106 1.25 -8.50 -12.41
CA ARG A 106 2.67 -8.21 -12.24
C ARG A 106 2.87 -6.78 -11.73
N ALA A 107 2.27 -5.80 -12.39
CA ALA A 107 2.35 -4.40 -11.98
C ALA A 107 1.81 -4.20 -10.56
N PHE A 108 0.69 -4.82 -10.21
CA PHE A 108 0.13 -4.78 -8.86
C PHE A 108 1.08 -5.39 -7.83
N LEU A 109 1.63 -6.59 -8.10
CA LEU A 109 2.56 -7.26 -7.20
C LEU A 109 3.83 -6.43 -6.98
N ASP A 110 4.35 -5.79 -8.04
CA ASP A 110 5.53 -4.92 -7.95
C ASP A 110 5.27 -3.69 -7.09
N GLU A 111 4.09 -3.06 -7.22
CA GLU A 111 3.70 -1.95 -6.36
C GLU A 111 3.50 -2.39 -4.90
N VAL A 112 2.91 -3.58 -4.65
CA VAL A 112 2.78 -4.13 -3.29
C VAL A 112 4.16 -4.38 -2.67
N LYS A 113 5.07 -5.03 -3.41
CA LYS A 113 6.45 -5.27 -2.96
C LYS A 113 7.19 -3.99 -2.62
N ARG A 114 6.96 -2.93 -3.40
CA ARG A 114 7.58 -1.61 -3.20
C ARG A 114 7.13 -0.96 -1.90
N VAL A 115 5.85 -1.05 -1.57
CA VAL A 115 5.28 -0.32 -0.42
C VAL A 115 5.16 -1.16 0.85
N ALA A 116 5.23 -2.50 0.75
CA ALA A 116 5.17 -3.39 1.90
C ALA A 116 6.20 -3.07 3.00
N PRO A 117 7.49 -2.80 2.69
CA PRO A 117 8.47 -2.45 3.72
C PRO A 117 8.22 -1.08 4.38
N LEU A 118 7.48 -0.19 3.71
CA LEU A 118 7.20 1.18 4.17
C LEU A 118 5.98 1.23 5.09
N TRP A 119 5.11 0.22 5.01
CA TRP A 119 3.81 0.28 5.64
C TRP A 119 3.87 -0.24 7.08
N LYS A 120 3.82 0.70 8.01
CA LYS A 120 3.78 0.44 9.45
C LYS A 120 2.65 1.28 10.06
N PRO A 121 1.39 0.86 9.90
CA PRO A 121 0.27 1.69 10.31
C PRO A 121 0.28 1.94 11.82
N ASN A 122 -0.06 3.16 12.21
CA ASN A 122 -0.23 3.57 13.60
C ASN A 122 -1.60 4.22 13.77
N LEU A 123 -2.30 3.90 14.88
CA LEU A 123 -3.63 4.43 15.16
C LEU A 123 -3.65 5.97 15.23
N ASP A 124 -2.61 6.56 15.79
CA ASP A 124 -2.52 8.01 16.04
C ASP A 124 -2.29 8.81 14.76
N ASP A 125 -1.83 8.17 13.68
CA ASP A 125 -1.55 8.83 12.40
C ASP A 125 -2.83 9.07 11.58
N GLY A 126 -3.93 8.40 11.92
CA GLY A 126 -5.18 8.47 11.15
C GLY A 126 -5.14 7.74 9.82
N VAL A 127 -6.31 7.53 9.21
CA VAL A 127 -6.47 6.65 8.03
C VAL A 127 -5.71 7.19 6.81
N ILE A 128 -5.83 8.49 6.53
CA ILE A 128 -5.28 9.06 5.30
C ILE A 128 -3.74 9.02 5.28
N ILE A 129 -3.06 9.28 6.41
CA ILE A 129 -1.60 9.17 6.50
C ILE A 129 -1.14 7.71 6.42
N ASN A 130 -1.81 6.80 7.14
CA ASN A 130 -1.48 5.37 7.09
C ASN A 130 -1.56 4.78 5.68
N PHE A 131 -2.47 5.29 4.84
CA PHE A 131 -2.68 4.82 3.47
C PHE A 131 -1.95 5.66 2.41
N ALA A 132 -1.35 6.80 2.79
CA ALA A 132 -0.68 7.70 1.86
C ALA A 132 0.38 6.99 0.98
N PRO A 133 1.25 6.09 1.49
CA PRO A 133 2.21 5.36 0.65
C PRO A 133 1.55 4.45 -0.41
N LEU A 134 0.28 4.08 -0.21
CA LEU A 134 -0.45 3.11 -1.02
C LEU A 134 -1.21 3.76 -2.20
N TRP A 135 -1.02 5.06 -2.45
CA TRP A 135 -1.77 5.81 -3.46
C TRP A 135 -1.67 5.21 -4.89
N ARG A 136 -0.58 4.48 -5.20
CA ARG A 136 -0.40 3.77 -6.48
C ARG A 136 -1.24 2.50 -6.61
N LEU A 137 -1.69 1.93 -5.50
CA LEU A 137 -2.49 0.70 -5.44
C LEU A 137 -4.00 0.93 -5.63
N VAL A 138 -4.45 2.18 -5.71
CA VAL A 138 -5.86 2.55 -5.84
C VAL A 138 -6.20 3.30 -7.15
N PRO A 139 -5.68 2.92 -8.33
CA PRO A 139 -5.92 3.65 -9.58
C PRO A 139 -7.40 3.71 -10.00
N GLN A 140 -8.25 2.82 -9.49
CA GLN A 140 -9.68 2.75 -9.74
C GLN A 140 -10.47 3.84 -8.98
N ASN A 141 -9.99 4.28 -7.81
CA ASN A 141 -10.66 5.32 -7.04
C ASN A 141 -9.88 6.63 -7.18
N LYS A 142 -10.18 7.38 -8.24
CA LYS A 142 -9.45 8.62 -8.57
C LYS A 142 -9.54 9.70 -7.49
N SER A 143 -10.66 9.80 -6.78
CA SER A 143 -10.82 10.80 -5.72
C SER A 143 -9.89 10.48 -4.54
N TRP A 144 -9.97 9.25 -4.04
CA TRP A 144 -9.16 8.81 -2.92
C TRP A 144 -7.67 8.73 -3.29
N GLN A 145 -7.34 8.28 -4.51
CA GLN A 145 -5.96 8.29 -5.00
C GLN A 145 -5.35 9.69 -4.98
N LYS A 146 -6.10 10.73 -5.38
CA LYS A 146 -5.64 12.13 -5.34
C LYS A 146 -5.41 12.59 -3.91
N GLU A 147 -6.33 12.25 -3.01
CA GLU A 147 -6.20 12.57 -1.58
C GLU A 147 -4.95 11.90 -0.97
N LEU A 148 -4.79 10.59 -1.15
CA LEU A 148 -3.61 9.85 -0.69
C LEU A 148 -2.31 10.39 -1.28
N LYS A 149 -2.31 10.75 -2.57
CA LYS A 149 -1.14 11.35 -3.23
C LYS A 149 -0.80 12.71 -2.63
N SER A 150 -1.80 13.56 -2.43
CA SER A 150 -1.62 14.88 -1.82
C SER A 150 -1.06 14.76 -0.40
N THR A 151 -1.60 13.82 0.40
CA THR A 151 -1.08 13.54 1.74
C THR A 151 0.33 12.96 1.69
N TRP A 152 0.63 12.05 0.75
CA TRP A 152 1.97 11.51 0.57
C TRP A 152 2.98 12.59 0.23
N ASP A 153 2.63 13.55 -0.62
CA ASP A 153 3.49 14.68 -0.96
C ASP A 153 3.71 15.60 0.23
N ALA A 154 2.65 15.94 0.97
CA ALA A 154 2.77 16.70 2.21
C ALA A 154 3.60 15.98 3.29
N LEU A 155 3.56 14.65 3.34
CA LEU A 155 4.41 13.83 4.22
C LEU A 155 5.88 13.89 3.77
N CYS A 156 6.13 13.79 2.47
CA CYS A 156 7.47 13.97 1.88
C CYS A 156 8.03 15.37 2.12
N ASP A 157 7.19 16.40 2.11
CA ASP A 157 7.55 17.79 2.40
C ASP A 157 7.77 18.06 3.90
N GLY A 158 7.46 17.10 4.77
CA GLY A 158 7.65 17.23 6.22
C GLY A 158 6.56 18.05 6.91
N LYS A 159 5.33 18.04 6.39
CA LYS A 159 4.16 18.71 7.02
C LYS A 159 3.53 17.87 8.14
N TYR A 160 3.83 16.57 8.20
CA TYR A 160 3.26 15.63 9.19
C TYR A 160 4.35 14.98 10.06
N GLU A 161 5.33 15.74 10.55
CA GLU A 161 6.42 15.17 11.36
C GLU A 161 5.95 14.63 12.71
N TRP A 162 4.73 14.97 13.15
CA TRP A 162 4.10 14.38 14.32
C TRP A 162 3.68 12.91 14.06
N ALA A 163 3.52 12.50 12.81
CA ALA A 163 3.09 11.14 12.47
C ALA A 163 4.22 10.13 12.67
N HIS A 164 3.88 8.98 13.23
CA HIS A 164 4.81 7.86 13.43
C HIS A 164 5.34 7.32 12.09
N LEU A 165 4.53 7.38 11.04
CA LEU A 165 4.97 7.06 9.68
C LEU A 165 6.09 8.00 9.21
N ALA A 166 6.03 9.29 9.54
CA ALA A 166 7.13 10.22 9.20
C ALA A 166 8.43 9.84 9.92
N MET A 167 8.35 9.54 11.21
CA MET A 167 9.51 9.05 11.99
C MET A 167 10.04 7.70 11.46
N HIS A 168 9.16 6.83 10.97
CA HIS A 168 9.56 5.56 10.38
C HIS A 168 10.34 5.73 9.07
N LEU A 169 9.93 6.69 8.24
CA LEU A 169 10.51 6.92 6.90
C LEU A 169 11.73 7.83 6.93
N TRP A 170 11.72 8.88 7.76
CA TRP A 170 12.76 9.91 7.83
C TRP A 170 13.17 10.24 9.28
N PRO A 171 13.70 9.27 10.05
CA PRO A 171 14.17 9.53 11.42
C PRO A 171 15.22 10.65 11.47
N GLU A 172 16.10 10.75 10.48
CA GLU A 172 17.11 11.80 10.34
C GLU A 172 16.52 13.22 10.22
N ARG A 173 15.26 13.32 9.79
CA ARG A 173 14.54 14.59 9.66
C ARG A 173 13.71 14.89 10.91
N VAL A 174 13.08 13.87 11.48
CA VAL A 174 12.12 14.02 12.60
C VAL A 174 12.83 14.16 13.94
N VAL A 175 13.85 13.33 14.23
CA VAL A 175 14.55 13.33 15.52
C VAL A 175 15.14 14.72 15.86
N PRO A 176 15.82 15.43 14.94
CA PRO A 176 16.32 16.78 15.24
C PRO A 176 15.21 17.80 15.54
N LYS A 177 14.00 17.61 15.02
CA LYS A 177 12.85 18.48 15.30
C LYS A 177 12.31 18.25 16.72
N CYS A 178 12.35 17.01 17.24
CA CYS A 178 11.99 16.72 18.63
C CYS A 178 12.85 17.47 19.66
N ALA A 179 14.10 17.81 19.31
CA ALA A 179 14.98 18.62 20.17
C ALA A 179 14.54 20.10 20.26
N LYS A 180 13.74 20.58 19.30
CA LYS A 180 13.29 21.97 19.18
C LYS A 180 11.82 22.17 19.53
N ASP A 181 11.03 21.10 19.45
CA ASP A 181 9.60 21.09 19.70
C ASP A 181 9.23 19.95 20.66
N ARG A 182 8.78 20.31 21.86
CA ARG A 182 8.38 19.36 22.91
C ARG A 182 7.19 18.52 22.49
N SER A 183 6.22 19.09 21.78
CA SER A 183 5.03 18.36 21.35
C SER A 183 5.41 17.25 20.37
N LEU A 184 6.36 17.52 19.46
CA LEU A 184 6.94 16.48 18.60
C LEU A 184 7.74 15.46 19.41
N ALA A 185 8.47 15.87 20.44
CA ALA A 185 9.18 14.93 21.31
C ALA A 185 8.20 13.98 22.03
N ILE A 186 7.09 14.49 22.53
CA ILE A 186 6.02 13.69 23.16
C ILE A 186 5.44 12.67 22.17
N ALA A 187 5.08 13.13 20.96
CA ALA A 187 4.51 12.26 19.93
C ALA A 187 5.40 11.06 19.58
N HIS A 188 6.72 11.20 19.71
CA HIS A 188 7.70 10.16 19.39
C HIS A 188 8.35 9.46 20.57
N GLY A 189 7.88 9.73 21.81
CA GLY A 189 8.48 9.17 23.03
C GLY A 189 9.93 9.59 23.25
N LEU A 190 10.27 10.83 22.87
CA LEU A 190 11.59 11.45 22.97
C LEU A 190 11.61 12.64 23.94
N GLU A 191 10.52 12.85 24.69
CA GLU A 191 10.40 13.94 25.66
C GLU A 191 11.52 13.89 26.70
N ASP A 192 11.69 12.78 27.41
CA ASP A 192 12.71 12.64 28.46
C ASP A 192 14.15 12.78 27.93
N VAL A 193 14.33 12.56 26.63
CA VAL A 193 15.63 12.63 25.97
C VAL A 193 16.06 14.06 25.71
N PHE A 194 15.13 14.90 25.27
CA PHE A 194 15.42 16.28 24.86
C PHE A 194 14.93 17.33 25.84
N TRP A 195 14.00 16.99 26.73
CA TRP A 195 13.31 17.92 27.62
C TRP A 195 13.41 17.45 29.07
N VAL A 196 13.32 18.40 29.99
CA VAL A 196 13.31 18.16 31.43
C VAL A 196 12.28 19.08 32.08
N GLU A 197 11.55 18.55 33.04
CA GLU A 197 10.67 19.32 33.91
C GLU A 197 11.48 19.94 35.04
N GLY A 198 11.40 21.27 35.16
CA GLY A 198 11.97 22.02 36.27
C GLY A 198 11.17 21.80 37.55
N THR A 199 11.78 22.16 38.69
CA THR A 199 11.13 22.09 40.01
C THR A 199 9.90 23.00 40.14
N ASP A 200 9.74 23.94 39.22
CA ASP A 200 8.59 24.85 39.10
C ASP A 200 7.48 24.30 38.18
N GLY A 201 7.60 23.06 37.69
CA GLY A 201 6.68 22.44 36.73
C GLY A 201 6.80 22.96 35.30
N LYS A 202 7.80 23.82 35.01
CA LYS A 202 8.03 24.31 33.66
C LYS A 202 8.99 23.39 32.91
N TRP A 203 8.66 23.13 31.66
CA TRP A 203 9.50 22.29 30.80
C TRP A 203 10.51 23.13 30.03
N ALA A 204 11.75 22.67 29.99
CA ALA A 204 12.84 23.29 29.25
C ALA A 204 13.61 22.26 28.44
N ALA A 205 14.15 22.69 27.28
CA ALA A 205 15.05 21.86 26.50
C ALA A 205 16.35 21.61 27.28
N ARG A 206 16.83 20.37 27.24
CA ARG A 206 18.11 19.99 27.85
C ARG A 206 19.26 20.63 27.07
N LYS A 207 20.28 21.11 27.80
CA LYS A 207 21.52 21.61 27.20
C LYS A 207 22.27 20.52 26.44
N ALA A 208 22.23 19.29 26.96
CA ALA A 208 22.74 18.10 26.31
C ALA A 208 21.67 17.00 26.40
N PRO A 209 21.30 16.37 25.29
CA PRO A 209 20.32 15.28 25.30
C PRO A 209 20.91 14.06 26.02
N THR A 210 20.06 13.24 26.64
CA THR A 210 20.51 12.03 27.36
C THR A 210 21.03 10.95 26.41
N ARG A 211 20.61 11.00 25.15
CA ARG A 211 21.09 10.17 24.04
C ARG A 211 21.38 11.06 22.85
N SER A 212 22.41 10.74 22.07
CA SER A 212 22.76 11.56 20.91
C SER A 212 21.72 11.44 19.80
N VAL A 213 21.55 12.50 19.00
CA VAL A 213 20.67 12.48 17.82
C VAL A 213 21.08 11.35 16.87
N ASP A 214 22.37 11.17 16.63
CA ASP A 214 22.89 10.15 15.71
C ASP A 214 22.54 8.72 16.16
N GLU A 215 22.64 8.44 17.46
CA GLU A 215 22.24 7.15 18.04
C GLU A 215 20.73 6.91 17.86
N LEU A 216 19.90 7.92 18.16
CA LEU A 216 18.45 7.82 18.02
C LEU A 216 18.00 7.63 16.57
N VAL A 217 18.67 8.28 15.63
CA VAL A 217 18.45 8.12 14.19
C VAL A 217 18.87 6.73 13.74
N LYS A 218 20.05 6.26 14.16
CA LYS A 218 20.58 4.93 13.84
C LYS A 218 19.63 3.82 14.29
N ASP A 219 19.13 3.89 15.52
CA ASP A 219 18.20 2.90 16.08
C ASP A 219 16.87 2.81 15.33
N ARG A 220 16.43 3.94 14.75
CA ARG A 220 15.15 4.03 14.04
C ARG A 220 15.29 3.77 12.55
N THR A 221 16.51 3.80 12.03
CA THR A 221 16.77 3.62 10.59
C THR A 221 16.79 2.15 10.23
N SER A 222 15.96 1.78 9.24
CA SER A 222 16.01 0.46 8.61
C SER A 222 16.55 0.60 7.17
N PRO A 223 17.64 -0.10 6.80
CA PRO A 223 18.14 -0.11 5.43
C PRO A 223 17.10 -0.56 4.40
N ALA A 224 16.27 -1.55 4.76
CA ALA A 224 15.19 -2.03 3.91
C ALA A 224 14.13 -0.94 3.64
N VAL A 225 13.77 -0.17 4.68
CA VAL A 225 12.84 0.96 4.55
C VAL A 225 13.44 2.05 3.69
N LYS A 226 14.72 2.41 3.90
CA LYS A 226 15.41 3.42 3.08
C LYS A 226 15.49 3.02 1.62
N SER A 227 15.83 1.77 1.34
CA SER A 227 15.87 1.24 -0.03
C SER A 227 14.49 1.25 -0.69
N ALA A 228 13.45 0.80 0.02
CA ALA A 228 12.07 0.81 -0.49
C ALA A 228 11.54 2.23 -0.70
N LEU A 229 11.91 3.17 0.18
CA LEU A 229 11.47 4.56 0.10
C LEU A 229 12.10 5.24 -1.12
N LYS A 230 13.41 5.05 -1.31
CA LYS A 230 14.10 5.49 -2.52
C LYS A 230 13.43 4.93 -3.78
N ASN A 231 13.16 3.62 -3.79
CA ASN A 231 12.47 2.97 -4.91
C ASN A 231 11.08 3.59 -5.20
N LEU A 232 10.29 3.91 -4.15
CA LEU A 232 8.98 4.53 -4.31
C LEU A 232 9.04 5.98 -4.82
N LEU A 233 10.01 6.75 -4.36
CA LEU A 233 10.19 8.15 -4.75
C LEU A 233 10.70 8.27 -6.19
N GLU A 234 11.60 7.37 -6.60
CA GLU A 234 12.19 7.36 -7.96
C GLU A 234 11.29 6.63 -8.98
N ALA A 235 10.31 5.86 -8.53
CA ALA A 235 9.44 5.11 -9.41
C ALA A 235 8.65 6.03 -10.36
N PRO A 236 8.65 5.77 -11.68
CA PRO A 236 7.87 6.55 -12.63
C PRO A 236 6.39 6.47 -12.21
N THR A 237 5.71 7.61 -12.21
CA THR A 237 4.25 7.60 -12.09
C THR A 237 3.73 6.96 -13.36
N ALA A 238 3.02 5.83 -13.24
CA ALA A 238 2.27 5.26 -14.35
C ALA A 238 1.15 6.26 -14.68
N SER A 239 1.49 7.30 -15.44
CA SER A 239 0.50 8.12 -16.11
C SER A 239 -0.21 7.17 -17.07
N GLY A 240 -1.54 7.11 -16.98
CA GLY A 240 -2.40 6.34 -17.86
C GLY A 240 -2.39 6.89 -19.29
N GLY A 241 -1.21 6.98 -19.90
CA GLY A 241 -1.00 7.36 -21.28
C GLY A 241 -0.98 6.09 -22.11
N SER A 242 -2.08 5.85 -22.82
CA SER A 242 -2.13 4.99 -24.00
C SER A 242 -0.81 5.11 -24.78
N ARG A 243 -0.12 3.99 -24.96
CA ARG A 243 1.07 3.87 -25.80
C ARG A 243 0.65 4.23 -27.23
N LYS A 244 0.70 5.52 -27.59
CA LYS A 244 0.50 5.98 -28.97
C LYS A 244 1.60 5.34 -29.81
N THR A 245 1.22 4.33 -30.57
CA THR A 245 2.04 3.71 -31.62
C THR A 245 2.52 4.82 -32.55
N ARG A 246 3.82 5.07 -32.52
CA ARG A 246 4.51 6.03 -33.40
C ARG A 246 4.50 5.43 -34.80
N LYS A 247 3.46 5.71 -35.58
CA LYS A 247 3.42 5.34 -37.01
C LYS A 247 4.43 6.23 -37.73
N GLY A 248 5.59 5.65 -38.05
CA GLY A 248 6.59 6.29 -38.90
C GLY A 248 5.96 6.62 -40.26
N LYS A 249 5.98 7.90 -40.62
CA LYS A 249 5.70 8.36 -41.98
C LYS A 249 6.99 8.20 -42.77
N THR A 250 7.12 7.09 -43.47
CA THR A 250 8.03 6.93 -44.62
C THR A 250 7.25 7.30 -45.87
N ASN A 251 7.62 8.41 -46.51
CA ASN A 251 8.17 8.41 -47.87
C ASN A 251 8.11 9.81 -48.51
N ALA A 252 9.28 10.20 -49.01
CA ALA A 252 9.45 10.99 -50.22
C ALA A 252 9.17 10.11 -51.44
#